data_AF-A0JUM2-F1
#
_entry.id   AF-A0JUM2-F1
#
_cell.length_a   1.000
_cell.length_b   1.000
_cell.length_c   1.000
_cell.angle_alpha   90.00
_cell.angle_beta   90.00
_cell.angle_gamma   90.00
#
_symmetry.space_group_name_H-M   'P 1'
#
loop_
_entity.id
_entity.type
_entity.pdbx_description
1 polymer ?
#
loop_
_entity_poly.entity_id
_entity_poly.type
_entity_poly.pdbx_seq_one_letter_code
_entity_poly.pdbx_strand_id
1 'polypeptide(L)'
;MSVQAVADTCTNEIGYKLLRTTLANLESGSRRNITIAEISAIAAALRVPPAALLFPVDEPGPVEVLPGDYRSPFAGWLWFTDAALAIDMGLAWDATDPYMTFIEHLQANIGLAKSEAAWTVISRVIEKMTAMDMEGMEPVIDQTRRQRTKIAQEARPSFDFLTEKQLPIPKLSPDLEEAIRSVTPGAGLDHA
;
A
#
# COMPACT_ATOMS: atom_id res chain seq x y z
N MET A 1 16.70 -7.10 22.72
CA MET A 1 15.74 -7.81 23.59
C MET A 1 16.24 -9.24 23.80
N SER A 2 16.05 -9.86 24.97
CA SER A 2 16.54 -11.23 25.20
C SER A 2 15.58 -12.28 24.59
N VAL A 3 16.07 -13.50 24.34
CA VAL A 3 15.25 -14.65 23.90
C VAL A 3 14.05 -14.89 24.82
N GLN A 4 14.27 -14.75 26.13
CA GLN A 4 13.21 -14.90 27.12
C GLN A 4 12.14 -13.81 26.95
N ALA A 5 12.56 -12.55 26.82
CA ALA A 5 11.63 -11.44 26.64
C ALA A 5 10.81 -11.57 25.35
N VAL A 6 11.41 -12.01 24.23
CA VAL A 6 10.67 -12.27 22.98
C VAL A 6 9.63 -13.37 23.19
N ALA A 7 10.01 -14.50 23.79
CA ALA A 7 9.11 -15.63 24.04
C ALA A 7 7.93 -15.24 24.95
N ASP A 8 8.20 -14.43 25.97
CA ASP A 8 7.19 -13.92 26.89
C ASP A 8 6.23 -12.95 26.20
N THR A 9 6.73 -12.00 25.39
CA THR A 9 5.87 -11.09 24.61
C THR A 9 5.01 -11.85 23.60
N CYS A 10 5.59 -12.82 22.88
CA CYS A 10 4.82 -13.71 21.98
C CYS A 10 3.67 -14.40 22.72
N THR A 11 3.94 -14.95 23.90
CA THR A 11 2.95 -15.75 24.64
C THR A 11 1.91 -14.89 25.35
N ASN A 12 2.34 -13.84 26.03
CA ASN A 12 1.50 -13.07 26.96
C ASN A 12 0.79 -11.90 26.28
N GLU A 13 1.41 -11.27 25.27
CA GLU A 13 0.86 -10.08 24.62
C GLU A 13 0.26 -10.39 23.25
N ILE A 14 0.95 -11.22 22.44
CA ILE A 14 0.51 -11.55 21.07
C ILE A 14 -0.48 -12.73 21.07
N GLY A 15 -0.46 -13.56 22.12
CA GLY A 15 -1.31 -14.75 22.23
C GLY A 15 -0.81 -15.94 21.41
N TYR A 16 0.46 -15.93 20.97
CA TYR A 16 1.09 -17.04 20.28
C TYR A 16 2.06 -17.76 21.23
N LYS A 17 1.70 -18.99 21.65
CA LYS A 17 2.49 -19.79 22.58
C LYS A 17 3.84 -20.19 21.96
N LEU A 18 4.89 -19.43 22.28
CA LEU A 18 6.26 -19.67 21.82
C LEU A 18 7.16 -19.96 23.03
N LEU A 19 7.71 -21.17 23.10
CA LEU A 19 8.62 -21.53 24.18
C LEU A 19 10.00 -20.89 23.95
N ARG A 20 10.63 -20.41 25.03
CA ARG A 20 12.02 -19.94 25.02
C ARG A 20 12.98 -20.96 24.40
N THR A 21 12.80 -22.26 24.69
CA THR A 21 13.62 -23.34 24.12
C THR A 21 13.43 -23.47 22.62
N THR A 22 12.21 -23.30 22.11
CA THR A 22 11.93 -23.28 20.67
C THR A 22 12.67 -22.13 19.99
N LEU A 23 12.60 -20.93 20.58
CA LEU A 23 13.29 -19.76 20.04
C LEU A 23 14.82 -19.89 20.11
N ALA A 24 15.36 -20.41 21.22
CA ALA A 24 16.79 -20.67 21.36
C ALA A 24 17.30 -21.69 20.32
N ASN A 25 16.52 -22.73 20.02
CA ASN A 25 16.87 -23.73 19.00
C ASN A 25 16.83 -23.15 17.57
N LEU A 26 15.95 -22.17 17.31
CA LEU A 26 15.92 -21.44 16.05
C LEU A 26 17.16 -20.56 15.92
N GLU A 27 17.49 -19.79 16.97
CA GLU A 27 18.66 -18.90 17.00
C GLU A 27 19.98 -19.67 16.85
N SER A 28 20.09 -20.86 17.45
CA SER A 28 21.27 -21.70 17.32
C SER A 28 21.34 -22.50 16.01
N GLY A 29 20.31 -22.43 15.16
CA GLY A 29 20.19 -23.22 13.94
C GLY A 29 19.96 -24.73 14.15
N SER A 30 19.79 -25.18 15.40
CA SER A 30 19.47 -26.59 15.73
C SER A 30 18.11 -27.00 15.17
N ARG A 31 17.18 -26.04 15.12
CA ARG A 31 15.91 -26.17 14.42
C ARG A 31 15.95 -25.32 13.15
N ARG A 32 15.85 -25.97 11.99
CA ARG A 32 15.89 -25.31 10.68
C ARG A 32 14.53 -24.98 10.09
N ASN A 33 13.45 -25.53 10.66
CA ASN A 33 12.10 -25.27 10.20
C ASN A 33 11.44 -24.22 11.09
N ILE A 34 10.89 -23.18 10.48
CA ILE A 34 10.10 -22.14 11.14
C ILE A 34 8.77 -21.98 10.39
N THR A 35 7.69 -21.78 11.13
CA THR A 35 6.36 -21.58 10.55
C THR A 35 6.10 -20.09 10.30
N ILE A 36 5.14 -19.79 9.41
CA ILE A 36 4.71 -18.40 9.15
C ILE A 36 4.18 -17.73 10.42
N ALA A 37 3.46 -18.50 11.27
CA ALA A 37 2.94 -18.00 12.54
C ALA A 37 4.08 -17.62 13.50
N GLU A 38 5.15 -18.42 13.56
CA GLU A 38 6.34 -18.10 14.37
C GLU A 38 7.04 -16.85 13.85
N ILE A 39 7.27 -16.73 12.54
CA ILE A 39 7.88 -15.53 11.94
C ILE A 39 7.05 -14.29 12.29
N SER A 40 5.72 -14.38 12.12
CA SER A 40 4.80 -13.26 12.35
C SER A 40 4.78 -12.84 13.82
N ALA A 41 4.71 -13.79 14.75
CA ALA A 41 4.70 -13.52 16.18
C ALA A 41 6.05 -12.95 16.65
N ILE A 42 7.17 -13.52 16.21
CA ILE A 42 8.51 -13.04 16.56
C ILE A 42 8.73 -11.62 16.01
N ALA A 43 8.33 -11.36 14.77
CA ALA A 43 8.44 -10.04 14.16
C ALA A 43 7.60 -8.99 14.89
N ALA A 44 6.36 -9.34 15.24
CA ALA A 44 5.49 -8.48 16.04
C ALA A 44 6.08 -8.19 17.44
N ALA A 45 6.65 -9.19 18.10
CA ALA A 45 7.33 -9.01 19.39
C ALA A 45 8.55 -8.09 19.28
N LEU A 46 9.30 -8.22 18.18
CA LEU A 46 10.46 -7.38 17.87
C LEU A 46 10.09 -6.00 17.30
N ARG A 47 8.81 -5.76 16.99
CA ARG A 47 8.31 -4.54 16.35
C ARG A 47 8.98 -4.24 15.00
N VAL A 48 9.22 -5.29 14.23
CA VAL A 48 9.76 -5.19 12.86
C VAL A 48 8.80 -5.82 11.87
N PRO A 49 8.84 -5.45 10.58
CA PRO A 49 8.12 -6.18 9.55
C PRO A 49 8.59 -7.65 9.48
N PRO A 50 7.70 -8.64 9.25
CA PRO A 50 8.09 -10.05 9.12
C PRO A 50 9.20 -10.30 8.09
N ALA A 51 9.17 -9.57 6.97
CA ALA A 51 10.17 -9.67 5.91
C ALA A 51 11.60 -9.31 6.39
N ALA A 52 11.74 -8.49 7.45
CA ALA A 52 13.05 -8.12 8.00
C ALA A 52 13.75 -9.27 8.71
N LEU A 53 13.00 -10.27 9.19
CA LEU A 53 13.59 -11.48 9.75
C LEU A 53 14.13 -12.43 8.67
N LEU A 54 13.64 -12.30 7.43
CA LEU A 54 14.02 -13.14 6.30
C LEU A 54 15.11 -12.48 5.45
N PHE A 55 15.02 -11.16 5.30
CA PHE A 55 15.87 -10.36 4.42
C PHE A 55 16.35 -9.10 5.18
N PRO A 56 17.45 -9.20 5.94
CA PRO A 56 18.00 -8.06 6.69
C PRO A 56 18.67 -7.06 5.73
N VAL A 57 17.90 -6.07 5.27
CA VAL A 57 18.34 -5.09 4.25
C VAL A 57 19.49 -4.20 4.73
N ASP A 58 19.63 -4.06 6.04
CA ASP A 58 20.69 -3.31 6.72
C ASP A 58 21.98 -4.11 6.91
N GLU A 59 21.96 -5.43 6.70
CA GLU A 59 23.15 -6.28 6.83
C GLU A 59 23.81 -6.56 5.47
N PRO A 60 25.16 -6.54 5.40
CA PRO A 60 25.89 -6.88 4.19
C PRO A 60 25.95 -8.39 3.98
N GLY A 61 25.89 -8.80 2.70
CA GLY A 61 26.08 -10.19 2.28
C GLY A 61 24.86 -10.79 1.61
N PRO A 62 25.02 -11.82 0.77
CA PRO A 62 23.89 -12.44 0.10
C PRO A 62 23.08 -13.32 1.06
N VAL A 63 21.78 -13.40 0.80
CA VAL A 63 20.84 -14.29 1.49
C VAL A 63 20.32 -15.32 0.51
N GLU A 64 20.09 -16.54 1.01
CA GLU A 64 19.50 -17.63 0.23
C GLU A 64 17.97 -17.42 0.18
N VAL A 65 17.46 -16.95 -0.97
CA VAL A 65 16.03 -16.68 -1.15
C VAL A 65 15.26 -17.96 -1.51
N LEU A 66 15.93 -18.89 -2.19
CA LEU A 66 15.49 -20.23 -2.54
C LEU A 66 16.70 -21.17 -2.51
N PRO A 67 16.53 -22.50 -2.43
CA PRO A 67 17.64 -23.44 -2.41
C PRO A 67 18.64 -23.20 -3.56
N GLY A 68 19.85 -22.76 -3.21
CA GLY A 68 20.93 -22.43 -4.15
C GLY A 68 20.81 -21.07 -4.85
N ASP A 69 19.75 -20.29 -4.63
CA ASP A 69 19.57 -18.94 -5.18
C ASP A 69 19.95 -17.91 -4.10
N TYR A 70 21.12 -17.31 -4.27
CA TYR A 70 21.67 -16.30 -3.37
C TYR A 70 21.56 -14.91 -3.99
N ARG A 71 20.91 -13.98 -3.28
CA ARG A 71 20.66 -12.61 -3.76
C ARG A 71 21.00 -11.58 -2.70
N SER A 72 21.03 -10.30 -3.07
CA SER A 72 21.07 -9.24 -2.06
C SER A 72 19.81 -9.28 -1.18
N PRO A 73 19.89 -8.90 0.11
CA PRO A 73 18.73 -8.83 0.99
C PRO A 73 17.62 -7.94 0.40
N PHE A 74 17.99 -6.83 -0.26
CA PHE A 74 17.03 -5.96 -0.92
C PHE A 74 16.27 -6.66 -2.07
N ALA A 75 16.95 -7.45 -2.88
CA ALA A 75 16.30 -8.21 -3.95
C ALA A 75 15.37 -9.30 -3.41
N GLY A 76 15.77 -10.00 -2.34
CA GLY A 76 14.92 -10.97 -1.65
C GLY A 76 13.68 -10.32 -1.03
N TRP A 77 13.85 -9.15 -0.41
CA TRP A 77 12.75 -8.36 0.12
C TRP A 77 11.75 -7.99 -0.98
N LEU A 78 12.20 -7.41 -2.09
CA LEU A 78 11.33 -7.02 -3.20
C LEU A 78 10.59 -8.22 -3.78
N TRP A 79 11.28 -9.33 -4.03
CA TRP A 79 10.64 -10.56 -4.50
C TRP A 79 9.54 -11.05 -3.56
N PHE A 80 9.74 -10.92 -2.24
CA PHE A 80 8.78 -11.38 -1.23
C PHE A 80 7.60 -10.42 -1.01
N THR A 81 7.82 -9.10 -1.11
CA THR A 81 6.81 -8.08 -0.76
C THR A 81 6.14 -7.39 -1.94
N ASP A 82 6.84 -7.24 -3.06
CA ASP A 82 6.38 -6.49 -4.23
C ASP A 82 6.89 -7.15 -5.51
N ALA A 83 6.28 -8.28 -5.87
CA ALA A 83 6.75 -9.06 -7.01
C ALA A 83 6.62 -8.29 -8.33
N ALA A 84 5.73 -7.29 -8.43
CA ALA A 84 5.59 -6.50 -9.64
C ALA A 84 6.78 -5.54 -9.82
N LEU A 85 7.17 -4.83 -8.77
CA LEU A 85 8.42 -4.06 -8.79
C LEU A 85 9.63 -4.98 -8.97
N ALA A 86 9.62 -6.16 -8.35
CA ALA A 86 10.67 -7.15 -8.57
C ALA A 86 10.74 -7.60 -10.04
N ILE A 87 9.60 -7.82 -10.73
CA ILE A 87 9.57 -8.15 -12.16
C ILE A 87 10.11 -6.99 -13.00
N ASP A 88 9.63 -5.76 -12.77
CA ASP A 88 10.07 -4.56 -13.49
C ASP A 88 11.59 -4.34 -13.36
N MET A 89 12.13 -4.62 -12.17
CA MET A 89 13.56 -4.54 -11.88
C MET A 89 14.36 -5.78 -12.34
N GLY A 90 13.73 -6.80 -12.95
CA GLY A 90 14.40 -8.04 -13.39
C GLY A 90 14.84 -8.96 -12.24
N LEU A 91 14.25 -8.80 -11.06
CA LEU A 91 14.52 -9.51 -9.81
C LEU A 91 13.48 -10.60 -9.50
N ALA A 92 12.49 -10.86 -10.35
CA ALA A 92 11.50 -11.92 -10.15
C ALA A 92 11.18 -12.66 -11.46
N TRP A 93 10.62 -13.86 -11.33
CA TRP A 93 10.14 -14.65 -12.46
C TRP A 93 8.80 -14.12 -12.99
N ASP A 94 8.46 -14.51 -14.21
CA ASP A 94 7.28 -14.13 -14.99
C ASP A 94 5.96 -14.51 -14.29
N ALA A 95 5.47 -13.66 -13.40
CA ALA A 95 4.20 -13.88 -12.72
C ALA A 95 3.06 -13.15 -13.43
N THR A 96 2.26 -13.88 -14.20
CA THR A 96 1.26 -13.28 -15.09
C THR A 96 -0.18 -13.19 -14.57
N ASP A 97 -0.53 -13.62 -13.34
CA ASP A 97 -1.96 -13.68 -12.98
C ASP A 97 -2.37 -13.07 -11.62
N PRO A 98 -1.78 -13.38 -10.45
CA PRO A 98 -2.27 -12.81 -9.17
C PRO A 98 -1.86 -11.34 -8.93
N TYR A 99 -0.86 -10.84 -9.66
CA TYR A 99 -0.21 -9.55 -9.37
C TYR A 99 -0.86 -8.35 -10.06
N MET A 100 -1.64 -8.58 -11.12
CA MET A 100 -2.37 -7.51 -11.81
C MET A 100 -3.37 -6.84 -10.86
N THR A 101 -4.08 -7.62 -10.04
CA THR A 101 -5.03 -7.06 -9.05
C THR A 101 -4.32 -6.17 -8.02
N PHE A 102 -3.10 -6.52 -7.60
CA PHE A 102 -2.30 -5.70 -6.67
C PHE A 102 -1.82 -4.39 -7.32
N ILE A 103 -1.37 -4.45 -8.58
CA ILE A 103 -0.98 -3.26 -9.33
C ILE A 103 -2.18 -2.34 -9.57
N GLU A 104 -3.31 -2.89 -9.99
CA GLU A 104 -4.55 -2.13 -10.16
C GLU A 104 -4.99 -1.49 -8.85
N HIS A 105 -4.83 -2.19 -7.72
CA HIS A 105 -5.08 -1.65 -6.39
C HIS A 105 -4.17 -0.46 -6.03
N LEU A 106 -2.86 -0.60 -6.23
CA LEU A 106 -1.91 0.49 -5.97
C LEU A 106 -2.17 1.69 -6.87
N GLN A 107 -2.41 1.46 -8.16
CA GLN A 107 -2.71 2.51 -9.13
C GLN A 107 -4.00 3.24 -8.77
N ALA A 108 -5.07 2.51 -8.42
CA ALA A 108 -6.32 3.10 -7.98
C ALA A 108 -6.17 3.92 -6.69
N ASN A 109 -5.41 3.42 -5.71
CA ASN A 109 -5.11 4.16 -4.48
C ASN A 109 -4.34 5.46 -4.75
N ILE A 110 -3.28 5.39 -5.56
CA ILE A 110 -2.48 6.56 -5.94
C ILE A 110 -3.33 7.56 -6.73
N GLY A 111 -4.17 7.07 -7.65
CA GLY A 111 -5.08 7.89 -8.44
C GLY A 111 -6.08 8.67 -7.58
N LEU A 112 -6.69 8.01 -6.59
CA LEU A 112 -7.60 8.65 -5.64
C LEU A 112 -6.88 9.65 -4.74
N ALA A 113 -5.70 9.32 -4.23
CA ALA A 113 -4.92 10.24 -3.40
C ALA A 113 -4.53 11.52 -4.17
N LYS A 114 -4.16 11.39 -5.45
CA LYS A 114 -3.91 12.53 -6.34
C LYS A 114 -5.17 13.36 -6.57
N SER A 115 -6.30 12.70 -6.77
CA SER A 115 -7.60 13.36 -6.97
C SER A 115 -8.03 14.16 -5.74
N GLU A 116 -7.84 13.61 -4.54
CA GLU A 116 -8.07 14.30 -3.26
C GLU A 116 -7.21 15.57 -3.12
N ALA A 117 -5.91 15.46 -3.43
CA ALA A 117 -5.01 16.61 -3.39
C ALA A 117 -5.46 17.70 -4.38
N ALA A 118 -5.79 17.32 -5.62
CA ALA A 118 -6.25 18.25 -6.65
C ALA A 118 -7.60 18.90 -6.28
N TRP A 119 -8.56 18.10 -5.79
CA TRP A 119 -9.87 18.58 -5.32
C TRP A 119 -9.72 19.63 -4.24
N THR A 120 -8.88 19.36 -3.24
CA THR A 120 -8.62 20.26 -2.12
C THR A 120 -8.06 21.60 -2.59
N VAL A 121 -7.13 21.58 -3.55
CA VAL A 121 -6.53 22.81 -4.09
C VAL A 121 -7.58 23.61 -4.87
N ILE A 122 -8.32 22.95 -5.77
CA ILE A 122 -9.31 23.63 -6.61
C ILE A 122 -10.47 24.20 -5.78
N SER A 123 -10.98 23.46 -4.79
CA SER A 123 -12.04 23.94 -3.90
C SER A 123 -11.63 25.22 -3.17
N ARG A 124 -10.40 25.28 -2.63
CA ARG A 124 -9.86 26.50 -2.01
C ARG A 124 -9.74 27.68 -2.98
N VAL A 125 -9.40 27.42 -4.24
CA VAL A 125 -9.34 28.48 -5.27
C VAL A 125 -10.73 29.02 -5.57
N ILE A 126 -11.73 28.15 -5.75
CA ILE A 126 -13.13 28.54 -5.99
C ILE A 126 -13.66 29.39 -4.82
N GLU A 127 -13.45 28.93 -3.58
CA GLU A 127 -13.87 29.65 -2.38
C GLU A 127 -13.26 31.05 -2.34
N LYS A 128 -11.94 31.15 -2.54
CA LYS A 128 -11.23 32.44 -2.53
C LYS A 128 -11.71 33.37 -3.64
N MET A 129 -11.86 32.87 -4.87
CA MET A 129 -12.33 33.69 -5.99
C MET A 129 -13.75 34.18 -5.78
N THR A 130 -14.64 33.31 -5.27
CA THR A 130 -16.04 33.66 -4.96
C THR A 130 -16.10 34.73 -3.86
N ALA A 131 -15.24 34.63 -2.84
CA ALA A 131 -15.21 35.60 -1.73
C ALA A 131 -14.65 36.98 -2.12
N MET A 132 -13.86 37.08 -3.19
CA MET A 132 -13.24 38.35 -3.62
C MET A 132 -14.17 39.27 -4.42
N ASP A 133 -15.36 38.79 -4.82
CA ASP A 133 -16.39 39.57 -5.55
C ASP A 133 -15.84 40.43 -6.69
N MET A 134 -14.91 39.87 -7.48
CA MET A 134 -14.26 40.61 -8.57
C MET A 134 -15.14 40.60 -9.81
N GLU A 135 -15.49 41.80 -10.29
CA GLU A 135 -16.26 41.99 -11.51
C GLU A 135 -15.60 41.29 -12.71
N GLY A 136 -16.38 40.50 -13.45
CA GLY A 136 -15.92 39.78 -14.64
C GLY A 136 -15.22 38.44 -14.40
N MET A 137 -15.10 37.96 -13.16
CA MET A 137 -14.47 36.65 -12.86
C MET A 137 -15.39 35.44 -12.95
N GLU A 138 -16.71 35.61 -13.09
CA GLU A 138 -17.65 34.48 -13.14
C GLU A 138 -17.28 33.40 -14.17
N PRO A 139 -16.84 33.74 -15.41
CA PRO A 139 -16.41 32.72 -16.38
C PRO A 139 -15.21 31.89 -15.90
N VAL A 140 -14.28 32.50 -15.16
CA VAL A 140 -13.09 31.83 -14.60
C VAL A 140 -13.50 30.93 -13.44
N ILE A 141 -14.42 31.39 -12.59
CA ILE A 141 -14.96 30.59 -11.47
C ILE A 141 -15.71 29.37 -12.03
N ASP A 142 -16.54 29.56 -13.05
CA ASP A 142 -17.26 28.47 -13.71
C ASP A 142 -16.32 27.48 -14.39
N GLN A 143 -15.27 27.95 -15.05
CA GLN A 143 -14.25 27.08 -15.62
C GLN A 143 -13.58 26.24 -14.51
N THR A 144 -13.27 26.87 -13.37
CA THR A 144 -12.64 26.21 -12.22
C THR A 144 -13.58 25.18 -11.57
N ARG A 145 -14.89 25.49 -11.48
CA ARG A 145 -15.93 24.53 -11.05
C ARG A 145 -16.00 23.32 -11.97
N ARG A 146 -15.93 23.51 -13.29
CA ARG A 146 -15.91 22.40 -14.27
C ARG A 146 -14.66 21.53 -14.11
N GLN A 147 -13.49 22.14 -13.89
CA GLN A 147 -12.26 21.38 -13.59
C GLN A 147 -12.42 20.54 -12.33
N ARG A 148 -13.05 21.09 -11.28
CA ARG A 148 -13.35 20.35 -10.05
C ARG A 148 -14.24 19.14 -10.32
N THR A 149 -15.32 19.30 -11.10
CA THR A 149 -16.21 18.19 -11.49
C THR A 149 -15.45 17.11 -12.27
N LYS A 150 -14.54 17.51 -13.17
CA LYS A 150 -13.71 16.58 -13.93
C LYS A 150 -12.83 15.69 -13.04
N ILE A 151 -12.29 16.23 -11.94
CA ILE A 151 -11.53 15.43 -10.96
C ILE A 151 -12.38 14.30 -10.39
N ALA A 152 -13.63 14.58 -10.00
CA ALA A 152 -14.53 13.54 -9.48
C ALA A 152 -14.87 12.48 -10.55
N GLN A 153 -15.02 12.88 -11.81
CA GLN A 153 -15.25 11.97 -12.93
C GLN A 153 -14.03 11.05 -13.17
N GLU A 154 -12.82 11.60 -13.16
CA GLU A 154 -11.58 10.85 -13.36
C GLU A 154 -11.26 9.92 -12.16
N ALA A 155 -11.66 10.32 -10.94
CA ALA A 155 -11.51 9.51 -9.74
C ALA A 155 -12.47 8.31 -9.69
N ARG A 156 -13.60 8.38 -10.39
CA ARG A 156 -14.69 7.40 -10.28
C ARG A 156 -14.28 5.95 -10.60
N PRO A 157 -13.56 5.64 -11.69
CA PRO A 157 -13.15 4.27 -11.99
C PRO A 157 -12.28 3.64 -10.89
N SER A 158 -11.36 4.42 -10.31
CA SER A 158 -10.51 3.96 -9.20
C SER A 158 -11.33 3.70 -7.93
N PHE A 159 -12.30 4.58 -7.64
CA PHE A 159 -13.21 4.41 -6.51
C PHE A 159 -14.09 3.17 -6.63
N ASP A 160 -14.69 2.96 -7.81
CA ASP A 160 -15.53 1.81 -8.09
C ASP A 160 -14.73 0.51 -8.00
N PHE A 161 -13.53 0.46 -8.58
CA PHE A 161 -12.63 -0.69 -8.51
C PHE A 161 -12.33 -1.09 -7.06
N LEU A 162 -11.90 -0.15 -6.22
CA LEU A 162 -11.56 -0.46 -4.82
C LEU A 162 -12.79 -0.87 -4.01
N THR A 163 -13.94 -0.25 -4.27
CA THR A 163 -15.21 -0.59 -3.60
C THR A 163 -15.67 -2.00 -3.99
N GLU A 164 -15.70 -2.32 -5.29
CA GLU A 164 -16.14 -3.62 -5.82
C GLU A 164 -15.26 -4.76 -5.29
N LYS A 165 -13.94 -4.53 -5.26
CA LYS A 165 -12.97 -5.51 -4.77
C LYS A 165 -12.86 -5.56 -3.23
N GLN A 166 -13.62 -4.72 -2.52
CA GLN A 166 -13.56 -4.58 -1.05
C GLN A 166 -12.13 -4.30 -0.53
N LEU A 167 -11.39 -3.51 -1.30
CA LEU A 167 -10.02 -3.15 -1.00
C LEU A 167 -9.96 -1.84 -0.20
N PRO A 168 -8.88 -1.61 0.58
CA PRO A 168 -8.68 -0.33 1.27
C PRO A 168 -8.73 0.87 0.31
N ILE A 169 -9.47 1.90 0.72
CA ILE A 169 -9.60 3.18 0.02
C ILE A 169 -8.82 4.24 0.83
N PRO A 170 -8.04 5.13 0.18
CA PRO A 170 -7.35 6.19 0.91
C PRO A 170 -8.37 7.14 1.53
N LYS A 171 -7.96 7.90 2.56
CA LYS A 171 -8.86 8.87 3.19
C LYS A 171 -9.21 9.97 2.18
N LEU A 172 -10.50 10.13 1.88
CA LEU A 172 -11.05 11.19 1.04
C LEU A 172 -11.77 12.24 1.90
N SER A 173 -11.85 13.47 1.39
CA SER A 173 -12.74 14.48 1.94
C SER A 173 -14.20 14.09 1.68
N PRO A 174 -15.14 14.38 2.60
CA PRO A 174 -16.56 14.08 2.40
C PRO A 174 -17.11 14.65 1.08
N ASP A 175 -16.71 15.87 0.75
CA ASP A 175 -17.15 16.57 -0.45
C ASP A 175 -16.68 15.87 -1.74
N LEU A 176 -15.41 15.40 -1.79
CA LEU A 176 -14.94 14.64 -2.95
C LEU A 176 -15.63 13.30 -3.03
N GLU A 177 -15.78 12.59 -1.91
CA GLU A 177 -16.43 11.28 -1.89
C GLU A 177 -17.89 11.37 -2.39
N GLU A 178 -18.65 12.36 -1.92
CA GLU A 178 -20.00 12.64 -2.40
C GLU A 178 -20.01 12.97 -3.90
N ALA A 179 -19.10 13.84 -4.35
CA ALA A 179 -18.99 14.21 -5.75
C ALA A 179 -18.69 12.98 -6.63
N ILE A 180 -17.75 12.11 -6.24
CA ILE A 180 -17.45 10.86 -6.95
C ILE A 180 -18.70 9.99 -7.03
N ARG A 181 -19.40 9.78 -5.91
CA ARG A 181 -20.62 8.95 -5.86
C ARG A 181 -21.75 9.49 -6.73
N SER A 182 -21.83 10.82 -6.88
CA SER A 182 -22.82 11.49 -7.73
C SER A 182 -22.57 11.35 -9.24
N VAL A 183 -21.35 10.95 -9.66
CA VAL A 183 -21.04 10.70 -11.07
C VAL A 183 -21.86 9.51 -11.57
N THR A 184 -22.59 9.70 -12.68
CA THR A 184 -23.39 8.63 -13.29
C THR A 184 -22.47 7.54 -13.86
N PRO A 185 -22.70 6.25 -13.57
CA PRO A 185 -21.92 5.15 -14.17
C PRO A 185 -22.01 5.20 -15.70
N GLY A 186 -20.87 5.15 -16.38
CA GLY A 186 -20.80 5.18 -17.85
C GLY A 186 -20.63 6.55 -18.50
N ALA A 187 -20.56 7.64 -17.73
CA ALA A 187 -20.13 8.96 -18.24
C ALA A 187 -18.59 9.08 -18.37
N GLY A 188 -17.91 7.96 -18.64
CA GLY A 188 -16.48 7.93 -18.92
C GLY A 188 -16.21 8.65 -20.24
N LEU A 189 -15.16 9.47 -20.24
CA LEU A 189 -14.71 10.28 -21.36
C LEU A 189 -14.64 9.44 -22.64
N ASP A 190 -15.53 9.71 -23.59
CA ASP A 190 -15.29 9.40 -25.00
C ASP A 190 -13.96 10.08 -25.37
N HIS A 191 -12.89 9.30 -25.50
CA HIS A 191 -11.63 9.75 -26.03
C HIS A 191 -11.83 10.12 -27.50
N ALA A 192 -11.87 11.44 -27.77
CA ALA A 192 -11.59 12.03 -29.08
C ALA A 192 -10.10 12.34 -29.20
#